data_AF-A0A1R1XXL7-F1
#
_entry.id   AF-A0A1R1XXL7-F1
#
_cell.length_a   1.000
_cell.length_b   1.000
_cell.length_c   1.000
_cell.angle_alpha   90.00
_cell.angle_beta   90.00
_cell.angle_gamma   90.00
#
_symmetry.space_group_name_H-M   'P 1'
#
loop_
_entity.id
_entity.type
_entity.pdbx_description
1 polymer ?
#
loop_
_entity_poly.entity_id
_entity_poly.type
_entity_poly.pdbx_seq_one_letter_code
_entity_poly.pdbx_strand_id
1 'polypeptide(L)'
;MEEPLWYQELEMINQMFKIDATNFHGWDYRRTVVKKMMDNDKKAADGATELGSRDGINSEGNKKGSAEQRKSVSVKSEFDYTLKKIKENFSNHSAWHYRSKLLPDVLAELSETEAKKLIEEEVEMIKIAIYSDLDDQNAWLYFDWLQGFTKEKSDHSMYFIGIEMANELLELEPNSKCKYSKRLI
;
A
#
# COMPACT_ATOMS: atom_id res chain seq x y z
N MET A 1 -0.12 -26.51 -19.20
CA MET A 1 -0.06 -25.04 -19.12
C MET A 1 1.19 -24.72 -18.34
N GLU A 2 2.13 -23.97 -18.92
CA GLU A 2 3.37 -23.57 -18.21
C GLU A 2 3.02 -22.64 -17.04
N GLU A 3 3.78 -22.71 -15.94
CA GLU A 3 3.57 -21.80 -14.82
C GLU A 3 3.88 -20.36 -15.25
N PRO A 4 3.02 -19.38 -14.91
CA PRO A 4 3.24 -18.00 -15.30
C PRO A 4 4.52 -17.46 -14.66
N LEU A 5 5.29 -16.73 -15.46
CA LEU A 5 6.46 -16.01 -14.98
C LEU A 5 5.99 -14.74 -14.27
N TRP A 6 5.68 -14.83 -12.96
CA TRP A 6 5.09 -13.74 -12.18
C TRP A 6 5.81 -12.39 -12.28
N TYR A 7 7.13 -12.41 -12.50
CA TYR A 7 7.90 -11.18 -12.76
C TYR A 7 7.50 -10.48 -14.07
N GLN A 8 7.25 -11.25 -15.14
CA GLN A 8 6.78 -10.71 -16.42
C GLN A 8 5.36 -10.14 -16.29
N GLU A 9 4.49 -10.83 -15.55
CA GLU A 9 3.14 -10.34 -15.23
C GLU A 9 3.20 -9.00 -14.48
N LEU A 10 4.07 -8.91 -13.47
CA LEU A 10 4.26 -7.66 -12.72
C LEU A 10 4.77 -6.52 -13.61
N GLU A 11 5.65 -6.82 -14.57
CA GLU A 11 6.14 -5.82 -15.52
C GLU A 11 5.07 -5.40 -16.53
N MET A 12 4.23 -6.33 -17.01
CA MET A 12 3.08 -6.00 -17.85
C MET A 12 2.10 -5.07 -17.12
N ILE A 13 1.84 -5.33 -15.83
CA ILE A 13 1.04 -4.44 -14.99
C ILE A 13 1.71 -3.06 -14.88
N ASN A 14 3.02 -3.00 -14.65
CA ASN A 14 3.75 -1.73 -14.59
C ASN A 14 3.63 -0.93 -15.90
N GLN A 15 3.64 -1.60 -17.05
CA GLN A 15 3.44 -0.96 -18.36
C GLN A 15 2.00 -0.45 -18.51
N MET A 16 1.00 -1.24 -18.11
CA MET A 16 -0.39 -0.80 -18.12
C MET A 16 -0.62 0.39 -17.20
N PHE A 17 0.03 0.45 -16.03
CA PHE A 17 -0.04 1.61 -15.13
C PHE A 17 0.67 2.86 -15.67
N LYS A 18 1.48 2.77 -16.73
CA LYS A 18 1.96 3.96 -17.45
C LYS A 18 0.86 4.59 -18.31
N ILE A 19 -0.14 3.80 -18.71
CA ILE A 19 -1.29 4.25 -19.50
C ILE A 19 -2.42 4.71 -18.56
N ASP A 20 -2.79 3.86 -17.60
CA ASP A 20 -3.81 4.16 -16.61
C ASP A 20 -3.42 3.56 -15.25
N ALA A 21 -2.86 4.40 -14.40
CA ALA A 21 -2.50 4.03 -13.03
C ALA A 21 -3.71 3.90 -12.10
N THR A 22 -4.91 4.26 -12.53
CA THR A 22 -6.13 4.23 -11.72
C THR A 22 -6.96 2.97 -11.94
N ASN A 23 -6.60 2.15 -12.94
CA ASN A 23 -7.31 0.95 -13.35
C ASN A 23 -7.49 -0.07 -12.22
N PHE A 24 -8.73 -0.22 -11.73
CA PHE A 24 -9.05 -1.10 -10.60
C PHE A 24 -8.67 -2.56 -10.83
N HIS A 25 -8.98 -3.11 -12.01
CA HIS A 25 -8.66 -4.50 -12.35
C HIS A 25 -7.14 -4.74 -12.39
N GLY A 26 -6.40 -3.75 -12.87
CA GLY A 26 -4.95 -3.77 -12.85
C GLY A 26 -4.36 -3.88 -11.45
N TRP A 27 -4.90 -3.10 -10.51
CA TRP A 27 -4.51 -3.19 -9.11
C TRP A 27 -4.91 -4.51 -8.47
N ASP A 28 -6.13 -5.02 -8.71
CA ASP A 28 -6.56 -6.33 -8.21
C ASP A 28 -5.67 -7.46 -8.73
N TYR A 29 -5.33 -7.43 -10.02
CA TYR A 29 -4.42 -8.40 -10.61
C TYR A 29 -3.01 -8.28 -10.02
N ARG A 30 -2.51 -7.05 -9.80
CA ARG A 30 -1.24 -6.82 -9.08
C ARG A 30 -1.22 -7.51 -7.72
N ARG A 31 -2.28 -7.37 -6.91
CA ARG A 31 -2.37 -8.04 -5.60
C ARG A 31 -2.21 -9.55 -5.73
N THR A 32 -2.86 -10.14 -6.74
CA THR A 32 -2.79 -11.57 -7.01
C THR A 32 -1.36 -11.99 -7.39
N VAL A 33 -0.73 -11.28 -8.33
CA VAL A 33 0.64 -11.55 -8.77
C VAL A 33 1.64 -11.43 -7.62
N VAL A 34 1.59 -10.32 -6.88
CA VAL A 34 2.43 -10.05 -5.71
C VAL A 34 2.30 -11.15 -4.66
N LYS A 35 1.06 -11.54 -4.33
CA LYS A 35 0.81 -12.61 -3.36
C LYS A 35 1.45 -13.93 -3.81
N LYS A 36 1.31 -14.29 -5.09
CA LYS A 36 1.93 -15.49 -5.65
C LYS A 36 3.46 -15.43 -5.62
N MET A 37 4.04 -14.27 -5.88
CA MET A 37 5.49 -14.07 -5.74
C MET A 37 5.96 -14.29 -4.30
N MET A 38 5.27 -13.70 -3.31
CA MET A 38 5.58 -13.88 -1.89
C MET A 38 5.42 -15.34 -1.44
N ASP A 39 4.34 -16.01 -1.87
CA ASP A 39 4.10 -17.43 -1.53
C ASP A 39 5.21 -18.33 -2.13
N ASN A 40 5.68 -18.02 -3.33
CA ASN A 40 6.77 -18.75 -3.97
C ASN A 40 8.11 -18.52 -3.26
N ASP A 41 8.41 -17.27 -2.89
CA ASP A 41 9.61 -16.92 -2.12
C ASP A 41 9.63 -17.65 -0.75
N LYS A 42 8.48 -17.71 -0.06
CA LYS A 42 8.32 -18.47 1.20
C LYS A 42 8.58 -19.96 1.01
N LYS A 43 7.96 -20.60 0.01
CA LYS A 43 8.18 -22.02 -0.29
C LYS A 43 9.63 -22.34 -0.62
N ALA A 44 10.31 -21.45 -1.36
CA ALA A 44 11.72 -21.61 -1.67
C ALA A 44 12.61 -21.51 -0.42
N ALA A 45 12.29 -20.60 0.50
CA ALA A 45 12.98 -20.48 1.79
C ALA A 45 12.76 -21.73 2.67
N ASP A 46 11.51 -22.21 2.78
CA ASP A 46 11.17 -23.37 3.60
C ASP A 46 11.84 -24.66 3.07
N GLY A 47 11.78 -24.89 1.75
CA GLY A 47 12.39 -26.07 1.12
C GLY A 47 13.92 -26.10 1.17
N ALA A 48 14.59 -24.95 1.26
CA ALA A 48 16.03 -24.87 1.49
C ALA A 48 16.42 -25.34 2.91
N THR A 49 15.52 -25.22 3.88
CA THR A 49 15.74 -25.61 5.28
C THR A 49 15.67 -27.13 5.47
N GLU A 50 14.88 -27.85 4.66
CA GLU A 50 14.72 -29.31 4.75
C GLU A 50 15.82 -30.12 4.02
N LEU A 51 16.57 -29.52 3.10
CA LEU A 51 17.64 -30.18 2.34
C LEU A 51 19.02 -30.15 3.03
N GLY A 52 19.10 -29.62 4.26
CA GLY A 52 20.34 -29.51 5.06
C GLY A 52 20.84 -30.82 5.70
N SER A 53 20.33 -31.99 5.31
CA SER A 53 20.81 -33.29 5.82
C SER A 53 20.72 -34.39 4.76
N ARG A 54 21.51 -34.27 3.67
CA ARG A 54 21.94 -35.45 2.91
C ARG A 54 23.18 -35.16 2.07
N ASP A 55 24.25 -35.90 2.36
CA ASP A 55 25.57 -35.79 1.72
C ASP A 55 25.53 -35.94 0.18
N GLY A 56 26.30 -35.06 -0.48
CA GLY A 56 27.12 -35.28 -1.67
C GLY A 56 26.54 -35.98 -2.92
N ILE A 57 26.50 -35.25 -4.05
CA ILE A 57 27.28 -35.49 -5.30
C ILE A 57 26.77 -34.54 -6.41
N ASN A 58 27.72 -33.88 -7.10
CA ASN A 58 27.52 -32.88 -8.16
C ASN A 58 26.81 -33.40 -9.43
N SER A 59 26.07 -32.50 -10.11
CA SER A 59 26.12 -32.42 -11.57
C SER A 59 25.90 -30.98 -12.05
N GLU A 60 26.90 -30.44 -12.74
CA GLU A 60 26.88 -29.15 -13.43
C GLU A 60 25.82 -29.14 -14.53
N GLY A 61 24.82 -28.26 -14.37
CA GLY A 61 23.76 -28.01 -15.35
C GLY A 61 23.64 -26.52 -15.61
N ASN A 62 24.23 -26.09 -16.72
CA ASN A 62 24.22 -24.75 -17.29
C ASN A 62 22.83 -24.09 -17.30
N LYS A 63 22.65 -23.00 -16.54
CA LYS A 63 21.63 -21.96 -16.76
C LYS A 63 22.24 -20.57 -16.56
N LYS A 64 23.17 -20.18 -17.45
CA LYS A 64 23.49 -18.77 -17.68
C LYS A 64 22.37 -18.13 -18.50
N GLY A 65 21.31 -17.70 -17.81
CA GLY A 65 20.33 -16.74 -18.30
C GLY A 65 20.23 -15.63 -17.25
N SER A 66 20.47 -14.39 -17.69
CA SER A 66 20.70 -13.18 -16.89
C SER A 66 20.17 -13.20 -15.46
N ALA A 67 21.09 -13.28 -14.50
CA ALA A 67 20.83 -12.95 -13.11
C ALA A 67 20.89 -11.41 -12.95
N GLU A 68 20.03 -10.67 -13.64
CA GLU A 68 19.60 -9.38 -13.10
C GLU A 68 18.95 -9.72 -11.74
N GLN A 69 19.52 -9.16 -10.68
CA GLN A 69 19.11 -9.36 -9.30
C GLN A 69 17.58 -9.25 -9.18
N ARG A 70 16.88 -10.40 -9.11
CA ARG A 70 15.42 -10.43 -9.00
C ARG A 70 15.05 -9.78 -7.68
N LYS A 71 14.50 -8.57 -7.73
CA LYS A 71 14.07 -7.86 -6.53
C LYS A 71 12.88 -8.63 -5.93
N SER A 72 13.09 -9.26 -4.79
CA SER A 72 12.01 -9.89 -4.02
C SER A 72 10.98 -8.83 -3.63
N VAL A 73 9.70 -9.21 -3.69
CA VAL A 73 8.58 -8.33 -3.38
C VAL A 73 8.14 -8.62 -1.95
N SER A 74 8.11 -7.59 -1.10
CA SER A 74 7.63 -7.65 0.28
C SER A 74 6.39 -6.77 0.48
N VAL A 75 5.63 -7.03 1.55
CA VAL A 75 4.46 -6.22 1.93
C VAL A 75 4.86 -4.75 2.05
N LYS A 76 5.99 -4.48 2.71
CA LYS A 76 6.55 -3.13 2.81
C LYS A 76 6.85 -2.51 1.45
N SER A 77 7.47 -3.25 0.52
CA SER A 77 7.79 -2.71 -0.81
C SER A 77 6.54 -2.35 -1.63
N GLU A 78 5.45 -3.09 -1.45
CA GLU A 78 4.17 -2.80 -2.11
C GLU A 78 3.43 -1.66 -1.44
N PHE A 79 3.53 -1.55 -0.11
CA PHE A 79 3.03 -0.40 0.61
C PHE A 79 3.75 0.88 0.15
N ASP A 80 5.07 0.87 0.00
CA ASP A 80 5.84 1.99 -0.54
C ASP A 80 5.46 2.30 -2.01
N TYR A 81 5.13 1.27 -2.79
CA TYR A 81 4.64 1.43 -4.16
C TYR A 81 3.31 2.17 -4.22
N THR A 82 2.36 1.87 -3.32
CA THR A 82 1.10 2.62 -3.23
C THR A 82 1.34 4.10 -2.91
N LEU A 83 2.26 4.40 -1.98
CA LEU A 83 2.62 5.78 -1.63
C LEU A 83 3.15 6.54 -2.86
N LYS A 84 4.04 5.91 -3.63
CA LYS A 84 4.53 6.49 -4.88
C LYS A 84 3.38 6.83 -5.82
N LYS A 85 2.42 5.91 -6.01
CA LYS A 85 1.29 6.10 -6.91
C LYS A 85 0.28 7.13 -6.44
N ILE A 86 0.10 7.27 -5.12
CA ILE A 86 -0.71 8.33 -4.52
C ILE A 86 -0.05 9.69 -4.71
N LYS A 87 1.26 9.81 -4.47
CA LYS A 87 2.01 11.07 -4.68
C LYS A 87 2.07 11.51 -6.15
N GLU A 88 2.02 10.56 -7.09
CA GLU A 88 1.89 10.86 -8.53
C GLU A 88 0.50 11.38 -8.89
N ASN A 89 -0.55 10.91 -8.20
CA ASN A 89 -1.94 11.30 -8.45
C ASN A 89 -2.81 11.00 -7.21
N PHE A 90 -3.20 12.04 -6.47
CA PHE A 90 -4.05 11.88 -5.28
C PHE A 90 -5.44 11.31 -5.60
N SER A 91 -5.92 11.44 -6.84
CA SER A 91 -7.19 10.86 -7.29
C SER A 91 -7.11 9.37 -7.63
N ASN A 92 -5.98 8.72 -7.35
CA ASN A 92 -5.80 7.28 -7.59
C ASN A 92 -6.49 6.42 -6.52
N HIS A 93 -7.82 6.29 -6.62
CA HIS A 93 -8.65 5.51 -5.70
C HIS A 93 -8.12 4.07 -5.48
N SER A 94 -7.61 3.44 -6.54
CA SER A 94 -7.12 2.07 -6.49
C SER A 94 -5.86 1.93 -5.63
N ALA A 95 -4.95 2.92 -5.70
CA ALA A 95 -3.76 2.96 -4.86
C ALA A 95 -4.12 3.18 -3.38
N TRP A 96 -5.04 4.11 -3.08
CA TRP A 96 -5.56 4.32 -1.72
C TRP A 96 -6.23 3.08 -1.14
N HIS A 97 -7.09 2.42 -1.93
CA HIS A 97 -7.75 1.19 -1.50
C HIS A 97 -6.74 0.06 -1.26
N TYR A 98 -5.72 -0.09 -2.11
CA TYR A 98 -4.72 -1.13 -1.86
C TYR A 98 -3.85 -0.81 -0.63
N ARG A 99 -3.51 0.47 -0.41
CA ARG A 99 -2.78 0.93 0.76
C ARG A 99 -3.49 0.55 2.06
N SER A 100 -4.82 0.71 2.13
CA SER A 100 -5.61 0.34 3.32
C SER A 100 -5.63 -1.16 3.61
N LYS A 101 -5.49 -1.99 2.57
CA LYS A 101 -5.37 -3.45 2.75
C LYS A 101 -3.99 -3.88 3.24
N LEU A 102 -2.95 -3.13 2.91
CA LEU A 102 -1.55 -3.42 3.29
C LEU A 102 -1.17 -2.87 4.65
N LEU A 103 -1.74 -1.72 5.05
CA LEU A 103 -1.37 -1.03 6.28
C LEU A 103 -1.45 -1.92 7.55
N PRO A 104 -2.49 -2.75 7.75
CA PRO A 104 -2.55 -3.63 8.93
C PRO A 104 -1.36 -4.59 9.03
N ASP A 105 -0.98 -5.21 7.90
CA ASP A 105 0.14 -6.15 7.84
C ASP A 105 1.48 -5.42 8.07
N VAL A 106 1.65 -4.22 7.52
CA VAL A 106 2.85 -3.40 7.77
C VAL A 106 2.96 -3.02 9.24
N LEU A 107 1.86 -2.61 9.87
CA LEU A 107 1.87 -2.22 11.28
C LEU A 107 2.14 -3.41 12.22
N ALA A 108 1.73 -4.63 11.84
CA ALA A 108 1.99 -5.84 12.61
C ALA A 108 3.49 -6.20 12.69
N GLU A 109 4.30 -5.72 11.74
CA GLU A 109 5.75 -5.95 11.69
C GLU A 109 6.57 -4.84 12.39
N LEU A 110 5.92 -3.77 12.86
CA LEU A 110 6.59 -2.60 13.45
C LEU A 110 6.50 -2.57 14.97
N SER A 111 7.50 -1.93 15.61
CA SER A 111 7.40 -1.57 17.02
C SER A 111 6.30 -0.52 17.25
N GLU A 112 5.83 -0.39 18.49
CA GLU A 112 4.78 0.59 18.83
C GLU A 112 5.16 2.03 18.42
N THR A 113 6.42 2.43 18.64
CA THR A 113 6.93 3.76 18.28
C THR A 113 6.95 3.98 16.77
N GLU A 114 7.40 2.98 16.00
CA GLU A 114 7.41 3.04 14.53
C GLU A 114 6.00 3.05 13.96
N ALA A 115 5.10 2.27 14.53
CA ALA A 115 3.69 2.24 14.16
C ALA A 115 3.03 3.61 14.37
N LYS A 116 3.24 4.25 15.54
CA LYS A 116 2.74 5.61 15.80
C LYS A 116 3.26 6.62 14.78
N LYS A 117 4.58 6.62 14.54
CA LYS A 117 5.20 7.49 13.54
C LYS A 117 4.63 7.26 12.14
N LEU A 118 4.40 6.01 11.75
CA LEU A 118 3.79 5.71 10.45
C LEU A 118 2.36 6.26 10.35
N ILE A 119 1.56 6.16 11.40
CA ILE A 119 0.21 6.73 11.43
C ILE A 119 0.26 8.27 11.30
N GLU A 120 1.21 8.93 11.97
CA GLU A 120 1.43 10.38 11.81
C GLU A 120 1.79 10.74 10.36
N GLU A 121 2.67 9.96 9.71
CA GLU A 121 3.03 10.13 8.30
C GLU A 121 1.83 9.91 7.36
N GLU A 122 0.94 8.96 7.67
CA GLU A 122 -0.30 8.74 6.92
C GLU A 122 -1.25 9.93 7.05
N VAL A 123 -1.44 10.45 8.25
CA VAL A 123 -2.27 11.64 8.51
C VAL A 123 -1.74 12.85 7.73
N GLU A 124 -0.43 13.07 7.74
CA GLU A 124 0.17 14.19 7.00
C GLU A 124 -0.07 14.07 5.49
N MET A 125 0.11 12.87 4.91
CA MET A 125 -0.19 12.64 3.50
C MET A 125 -1.68 12.89 3.18
N ILE A 126 -2.59 12.46 4.06
CA ILE A 126 -4.03 12.71 3.92
C ILE A 126 -4.32 14.21 3.92
N LYS A 127 -3.76 14.96 4.89
CA LYS A 127 -3.90 16.42 4.98
C LYS A 127 -3.42 17.08 3.69
N ILE A 128 -2.23 16.73 3.21
CA ILE A 128 -1.69 17.26 1.95
C ILE A 128 -2.65 16.98 0.78
N ALA A 129 -3.17 15.76 0.66
CA ALA A 129 -4.06 15.38 -0.44
C ALA A 129 -5.39 16.16 -0.38
N ILE A 130 -6.00 16.25 0.80
CA ILE A 130 -7.26 17.00 1.01
C ILE A 130 -7.07 18.48 0.71
N TYR A 131 -6.01 19.11 1.24
CA TYR A 131 -5.76 20.54 1.01
C TYR A 131 -5.37 20.85 -0.44
N SER A 132 -4.96 19.85 -1.22
CA SER A 132 -4.67 20.01 -2.65
C SER A 132 -5.94 20.03 -3.50
N ASP A 133 -6.92 19.19 -3.17
CA ASP A 133 -8.24 19.16 -3.80
C ASP A 133 -9.30 18.70 -2.81
N LEU A 134 -10.14 19.64 -2.37
CA LEU A 134 -11.18 19.40 -1.37
C LEU A 134 -12.32 18.53 -1.89
N ASP A 135 -12.53 18.52 -3.22
CA ASP A 135 -13.59 17.75 -3.87
C ASP A 135 -13.16 16.30 -4.15
N ASP A 136 -11.85 16.00 -4.12
CA ASP A 136 -11.33 14.63 -4.23
C ASP A 136 -11.68 13.80 -2.99
N GLN A 137 -12.63 12.87 -3.16
CA GLN A 137 -13.15 12.07 -2.06
C GLN A 137 -12.18 10.98 -1.57
N ASN A 138 -11.12 10.65 -2.33
CA ASN A 138 -10.31 9.48 -2.03
C ASN A 138 -9.54 9.62 -0.71
N ALA A 139 -8.93 10.78 -0.49
CA ALA A 139 -8.20 11.06 0.75
C ALA A 139 -9.14 11.11 1.96
N TRP A 140 -10.34 11.66 1.79
CA TRP A 140 -11.38 11.66 2.83
C TRP A 140 -11.83 10.24 3.21
N LEU A 141 -12.13 9.40 2.21
CA LEU A 141 -12.53 8.02 2.45
C LEU A 141 -11.43 7.21 3.14
N TYR A 142 -10.16 7.48 2.79
CA TYR A 142 -9.02 6.85 3.46
C TYR A 142 -8.87 7.35 4.90
N PHE A 143 -9.09 8.63 5.17
CA PHE A 143 -9.12 9.19 6.53
C PHE A 143 -10.22 8.55 7.39
N ASP A 144 -11.44 8.46 6.87
CA ASP A 144 -12.57 7.85 7.57
C ASP A 144 -12.28 6.39 7.91
N TRP A 145 -11.72 5.65 6.94
CA TRP A 145 -11.28 4.27 7.16
C TRP A 145 -10.19 4.19 8.23
N LEU A 146 -9.16 5.04 8.17
CA LEU A 146 -8.05 5.06 9.12
C LEU A 146 -8.54 5.36 10.53
N GLN A 147 -9.45 6.32 10.68
CA GLN A 147 -10.09 6.63 11.95
C GLN A 147 -10.87 5.42 12.49
N GLY A 148 -11.62 4.72 11.63
CA GLY A 148 -12.31 3.48 12.00
C GLY A 148 -11.35 2.37 12.44
N PHE A 149 -10.21 2.26 11.76
CA PHE A 149 -9.17 1.29 12.05
C PHE A 149 -8.45 1.57 13.38
N THR A 150 -8.31 2.84 13.79
CA THR A 150 -7.67 3.20 15.07
C THR A 150 -8.65 3.28 16.26
N LYS A 151 -9.97 3.37 16.03
CA LYS A 151 -11.01 3.50 17.08
C LYS A 151 -10.97 2.39 18.13
N GLU A 152 -10.55 1.17 17.78
CA GLU A 152 -10.45 0.06 18.75
C GLU A 152 -9.39 0.31 19.83
N LYS A 153 -8.49 1.28 19.65
CA LYS A 153 -7.42 1.62 20.58
C LYS A 153 -7.72 2.84 21.46
N SER A 154 -8.97 3.17 21.79
CA SER A 154 -9.34 4.28 22.70
C SER A 154 -8.72 5.66 22.38
N ASP A 155 -8.18 5.82 21.16
CA ASP A 155 -7.35 6.94 20.80
C ASP A 155 -8.21 8.01 20.15
N HIS A 156 -8.49 9.06 20.93
CA HIS A 156 -9.29 10.19 20.47
C HIS A 156 -8.48 11.12 19.55
N SER A 157 -7.16 10.87 19.36
CA SER A 157 -6.29 11.70 18.52
C SER A 157 -6.86 11.91 17.11
N MET A 158 -7.31 10.85 16.45
CA MET A 158 -7.85 10.91 15.09
C MET A 158 -9.17 11.69 14.99
N TYR A 159 -9.98 11.69 16.05
CA TYR A 159 -11.17 12.53 16.11
C TYR A 159 -10.78 14.01 16.22
N PHE A 160 -9.85 14.35 17.13
CA PHE A 160 -9.36 15.72 17.27
C PHE A 160 -8.69 16.25 16.00
N ILE A 161 -7.90 15.42 15.32
CA ILE A 161 -7.30 15.76 14.02
C ILE A 161 -8.39 16.11 12.99
N GLY A 162 -9.46 15.32 12.93
CA GLY A 162 -10.59 15.62 12.03
C GLY A 162 -11.26 16.96 12.34
N ILE A 163 -11.45 17.28 13.63
CA ILE A 163 -12.01 18.57 14.06
C ILE A 163 -11.05 19.73 13.73
N GLU A 164 -9.75 19.56 13.94
CA GLU A 164 -8.72 20.56 13.59
C GLU A 164 -8.76 20.85 12.09
N MET A 165 -8.72 19.81 11.25
CA MET A 165 -8.83 19.93 9.80
C MET A 165 -10.13 20.62 9.39
N ALA A 166 -11.26 20.31 10.04
CA ALA A 166 -12.54 20.96 9.77
C ALA A 166 -12.46 22.48 9.98
N ASN A 167 -11.85 22.89 11.10
CA ASN A 167 -11.71 24.30 11.46
C ASN A 167 -10.79 25.03 10.47
N GLU A 168 -9.62 24.45 10.16
CA GLU A 168 -8.68 25.01 9.19
C GLU A 168 -9.34 25.20 7.80
N LEU A 169 -10.12 24.22 7.34
CA LEU A 169 -10.84 24.31 6.07
C LEU A 169 -11.94 25.36 6.07
N LEU A 170 -12.63 25.54 7.18
CA LEU A 170 -13.65 26.58 7.33
C LEU A 170 -13.04 27.98 7.36
N GLU A 171 -11.82 28.13 7.86
CA GLU A 171 -11.07 29.40 7.79
C GLU A 171 -10.64 29.71 6.35
N LEU A 172 -10.16 28.71 5.61
CA LEU A 172 -9.74 28.85 4.21
C LEU A 172 -10.93 29.10 3.27
N GLU A 173 -12.05 28.39 3.48
CA GLU A 173 -13.25 28.50 2.66
C GLU A 173 -14.54 28.61 3.49
N PRO A 174 -14.87 29.83 3.98
CA PRO A 174 -16.03 30.04 4.86
C PRO A 174 -17.39 29.64 4.26
N ASN A 175 -17.49 29.59 2.92
CA ASN A 175 -18.71 29.25 2.19
C ASN A 175 -18.88 27.74 1.96
N SER A 176 -17.86 26.93 2.25
CA SER A 176 -17.88 25.48 2.04
C SER A 176 -18.46 24.71 3.26
N LYS A 177 -19.11 25.42 4.20
CA LYS A 177 -19.72 24.89 5.44
C LYS A 177 -20.55 23.61 5.29
N CYS A 178 -21.29 23.44 4.20
CA CYS A 178 -22.13 22.25 3.96
C CYS A 178 -21.33 21.01 3.52
N LYS A 179 -20.15 21.20 2.93
CA LYS A 179 -19.28 20.10 2.48
C LYS A 179 -18.56 19.43 3.66
N TYR A 180 -18.11 20.22 4.64
CA TYR A 180 -17.29 19.74 5.76
C TYR A 180 -18.12 19.28 6.96
N SER A 181 -19.31 19.85 7.18
CA SER A 181 -20.18 19.50 8.33
C SER A 181 -20.73 18.07 8.30
N LYS A 182 -20.81 17.43 7.13
CA LYS A 182 -21.28 16.05 6.98
C LYS A 182 -20.18 14.99 7.09
N ARG A 183 -18.90 15.38 6.99
CA ARG A 183 -17.75 14.47 7.01
C ARG A 183 -16.99 14.47 8.33
N LEU A 184 -17.18 15.50 9.15
CA LEU A 184 -16.36 15.75 10.35
C LEU A 184 -17.19 15.85 11.65
N ILE A 185 -18.49 15.52 11.59
CA ILE A 185 -19.41 15.43 12.73
C ILE A 185 -20.06 14.06 12.76
#